data_AF-A0A7V2XL91-F1
#
_entry.id   AF-A0A7V2XL91-F1
#
_cell.length_a   1.000
_cell.length_b   1.000
_cell.length_c   1.000
_cell.angle_alpha   90.00
_cell.angle_beta   90.00
_cell.angle_gamma   90.00
#
_symmetry.space_group_name_H-M   'P 1'
#
loop_
_entity.id
_entity.type
_entity.pdbx_description
1 polymer ?
#
loop_
_entity_poly.entity_id
_entity_poly.type
_entity_poly.pdbx_seq_one_letter_code
_entity_poly.pdbx_strand_id
1 'polypeptide(L)' 'MNIFQRPHYASDATQFIDSLKSQRPELEAEQRQGRALLWDKQIDRQFAADANEARVAQKPYVYQTEPLLR' A
#
# COMPACT_ATOMS: atom_id res chain seq x y z
N MET A 1 18.74 34.28 -2.98
CA MET A 1 18.05 33.88 -4.24
C MET A 1 19.12 33.47 -5.23
N ASN A 2 19.19 32.19 -5.62
CA ASN A 2 20.22 31.73 -6.56
C ASN A 2 19.79 32.09 -7.99
N ILE A 3 20.42 33.13 -8.55
CA ILE A 3 20.13 33.67 -9.89
C ILE A 3 20.47 32.71 -11.04
N PHE A 4 21.12 31.57 -10.75
CA PHE A 4 21.49 30.55 -11.74
C PHE A 4 20.76 29.22 -11.57
N GLN A 5 19.80 29.12 -10.64
CA GLN A 5 19.03 27.89 -10.54
C GLN A 5 18.11 27.73 -11.75
N ARG A 6 18.30 26.62 -12.45
CA ARG A 6 17.38 26.18 -13.49
C ARG A 6 16.10 25.65 -12.83
N PRO A 7 14.93 25.82 -13.47
CA PRO A 7 13.71 25.18 -12.99
C PRO A 7 13.92 23.67 -12.92
N HIS A 8 13.31 23.03 -11.92
CA HIS A 8 13.29 21.59 -11.83
C HIS A 8 12.58 21.01 -13.06
N TYR A 9 13.14 19.93 -13.60
CA TYR A 9 12.48 19.21 -14.69
C TYR A 9 11.14 18.64 -14.19
N ALA A 10 10.09 18.86 -14.96
CA ALA A 10 8.79 18.24 -14.76
C ALA A 10 8.44 17.42 -16.01
N SER A 11 8.15 16.14 -15.82
CA SER A 11 7.74 15.27 -16.92
C SER A 11 6.38 15.68 -17.48
N ASP A 12 6.09 15.33 -18.74
CA ASP A 12 4.79 15.58 -19.36
C ASP A 12 3.65 14.93 -18.55
N ALA A 13 3.90 13.74 -18.01
CA ALA A 13 2.94 13.06 -17.14
C ALA A 13 2.67 13.85 -15.85
N THR A 14 3.70 14.43 -15.24
CA THR A 14 3.54 15.29 -14.05
C THR A 14 2.69 16.52 -14.38
N GLN A 15 3.03 17.23 -15.46
CA GLN A 15 2.30 18.42 -15.90
C GLN A 15 0.83 18.11 -16.23
N PHE A 16 0.58 16.95 -16.85
CA PHE A 16 -0.77 16.48 -17.12
C PHE A 16 -1.56 16.20 -15.83
N ILE A 17 -0.97 15.48 -14.87
CA ILE A 17 -1.63 15.17 -13.59
C ILE A 17 -1.94 16.44 -12.82
N ASP A 18 -1.01 17.39 -12.77
CA ASP A 18 -1.21 18.66 -12.06
C ASP A 18 -2.34 19.48 -12.71
N SER A 19 -2.35 19.56 -14.04
CA SER A 19 -3.42 20.19 -14.81
C SER A 19 -4.78 19.53 -14.54
N LEU A 20 -4.85 18.19 -14.57
CA LEU A 20 -6.07 17.44 -14.29
C LEU A 20 -6.62 17.75 -12.89
N LYS A 21 -5.75 17.75 -11.87
CA LYS A 21 -6.16 18.06 -10.48
C LYS A 21 -6.61 19.50 -10.32
N SER A 22 -6.00 20.45 -11.04
CA SER A 22 -6.44 21.85 -11.03
C SER A 22 -7.84 22.04 -11.62
N GLN A 23 -8.13 21.31 -12.71
CA GLN A 23 -9.43 21.35 -13.38
C GLN A 23 -10.52 20.61 -12.60
N ARG A 24 -10.13 19.58 -11.83
CA ARG A 24 -11.04 18.71 -11.07
C ARG A 24 -10.61 18.60 -9.60
N PRO A 25 -10.84 19.65 -8.79
CA PRO A 25 -10.44 19.65 -7.37
C PRO A 25 -11.13 18.56 -6.53
N GLU A 26 -12.27 18.04 -6.97
CA GLU A 26 -13.00 16.94 -6.34
C GLU A 26 -12.31 15.56 -6.47
N LEU A 27 -11.41 15.41 -7.45
CA LEU A 27 -10.80 14.14 -7.83
C LEU A 27 -10.06 13.44 -6.67
N GLU A 28 -9.44 14.21 -5.76
CA GLU A 28 -8.78 13.65 -4.57
C GLU A 28 -9.78 13.08 -3.55
N ALA A 29 -10.97 13.68 -3.44
CA ALA A 29 -12.03 13.14 -2.60
C ALA A 29 -12.58 11.83 -3.18
N GLU A 30 -12.83 11.80 -4.50
CA GLU A 30 -13.25 10.60 -5.22
C GLU A 30 -12.21 9.47 -5.12
N GLN A 31 -10.92 9.79 -5.28
CA GLN A 31 -9.84 8.81 -5.10
C GLN A 31 -9.81 8.24 -3.69
N ARG A 32 -9.99 9.08 -2.65
CA ARG A 32 -10.05 8.61 -1.26
C ARG A 32 -11.24 7.68 -1.05
N GLN A 33 -12.42 8.04 -1.56
CA GLN A 33 -13.62 7.19 -1.49
C GLN A 33 -13.40 5.87 -2.23
N GLY A 34 -12.86 5.90 -3.44
CA GLY A 34 -12.54 4.70 -4.22
C GLY A 34 -11.54 3.78 -3.52
N ARG A 35 -10.51 4.34 -2.87
CA ARG A 35 -9.60 3.55 -2.02
C ARG A 35 -10.34 2.95 -0.82
N ALA A 36 -11.18 3.72 -0.13
CA ALA A 36 -11.90 3.23 1.04
C ALA A 36 -12.82 2.04 0.74
N LEU A 37 -13.34 1.91 -0.49
CA LEU A 37 -14.20 0.78 -0.86
C LEU A 37 -13.50 -0.58 -0.80
N LEU A 38 -12.25 -0.66 -1.25
CA LEU A 38 -11.54 -1.94 -1.43
C LEU A 38 -10.32 -2.11 -0.53
N TRP A 39 -9.81 -1.01 0.03
CA TRP A 39 -8.58 -1.01 0.83
C TRP A 39 -8.83 -0.83 2.33
N ASP A 40 -9.93 -0.17 2.73
CA ASP A 40 -10.27 -0.06 4.15
C ASP A 40 -10.89 -1.39 4.61
N LYS A 41 -10.04 -2.23 5.21
CA LYS A 41 -10.48 -3.47 5.84
C LYS A 41 -10.69 -3.21 7.33
N GLN A 42 -11.90 -3.46 7.83
CA GLN A 42 -12.09 -3.55 9.28
C GLN A 42 -11.31 -4.75 9.81
N ILE A 43 -10.36 -4.48 10.71
CA ILE A 43 -9.57 -5.51 11.39
C ILE A 43 -10.22 -5.75 12.74
N ASP A 44 -10.76 -6.94 12.93
CA ASP A 44 -11.14 -7.43 14.26
C ASP A 44 -9.85 -7.67 15.07
N ARG A 45 -9.64 -6.83 16.08
CA ARG A 45 -8.45 -6.90 16.93
C ARG A 45 -8.46 -8.10 17.87
N GLN A 46 -9.64 -8.56 18.28
CA GLN A 46 -9.76 -9.74 19.12
C GLN A 46 -9.37 -10.97 18.30
N PHE A 47 -9.96 -11.12 17.11
CA PHE A 47 -9.57 -12.19 16.20
C PHE A 47 -8.07 -12.15 15.85
N ALA A 48 -7.50 -10.96 15.63
CA ALA A 48 -6.08 -10.82 15.35
C ALA A 48 -5.21 -11.29 16.54
N ALA A 49 -5.61 -11.03 17.78
CA ALA A 49 -4.92 -11.54 18.96
C ALA A 49 -5.04 -13.07 19.05
N ASP A 50 -6.25 -13.60 18.92
CA ASP A 50 -6.53 -15.04 18.99
C ASP A 50 -5.79 -15.81 17.88
N ALA A 51 -5.72 -15.25 16.67
CA ALA A 51 -4.98 -15.84 15.55
C ALA A 51 -3.46 -15.83 15.76
N ASN A 52 -2.93 -14.81 16.44
CA ASN A 52 -1.52 -14.78 16.81
C ASN A 52 -1.20 -15.81 17.89
N GLU A 53 -2.09 -15.99 18.87
CA GLU A 53 -1.94 -17.00 19.92
C GLU A 53 -2.08 -18.42 19.37
N ALA A 54 -3.00 -18.65 18.44
CA ALA A 54 -3.24 -19.95 17.79
C ALA A 54 -2.18 -20.32 16.73
N ARG A 55 -1.15 -19.48 16.53
CA ARG A 55 -0.16 -19.67 15.46
C ARG A 55 0.69 -20.92 15.69
N VAL A 56 0.64 -21.87 14.75
CA VAL A 56 1.50 -23.06 14.75
C VAL A 56 2.83 -22.76 14.03
N ALA A 57 3.94 -23.22 14.59
CA ALA A 57 5.25 -23.06 13.97
C ALA A 57 5.31 -23.80 12.62
N GLN A 58 5.56 -23.06 11.54
CA GLN A 58 5.75 -23.62 10.21
C GLN A 58 7.15 -24.23 10.09
N LYS A 59 7.25 -25.43 9.53
CA LYS A 59 8.56 -26.06 9.22
C LYS A 59 9.36 -25.17 8.26
N PRO A 60 10.70 -25.11 8.36
CA PRO A 60 11.55 -24.35 7.44
C PRO A 60 11.33 -24.70 5.97
N TYR A 61 10.97 -25.95 5.69
CA TYR A 61 10.61 -26.42 4.36
C TYR A 61 9.20 -27.02 4.38
N VAL A 62 8.22 -26.28 3.84
CA VAL A 62 6.78 -26.59 3.90
C VAL A 62 6.43 -27.91 3.22
N TYR A 63 7.15 -28.24 2.15
CA TYR A 63 6.93 -29.45 1.36
C TYR A 63 7.79 -30.64 1.82
N GLN A 64 8.46 -30.53 2.98
CA GLN A 64 9.22 -31.65 3.50
C GLN A 64 8.25 -32.76 3.93
N THR A 65 8.23 -33.86 3.19
CA THR A 65 7.63 -35.12 3.61
C THR A 65 8.47 -35.69 4.76
N GLU A 66 7.85 -36.20 5.84
CA GLU A 66 8.62 -36.83 6.93
C GLU A 66 9.22 -38.19 6.50
N PRO A 67 10.32 -38.74 7.11
CA PRO A 67 11.18 -38.22 8.20
C PRO A 67 12.72 -38.34 7.93
N LEU A 68 13.59 -37.80 8.81
CA LEU A 68 14.99 -38.26 8.95
C LEU A 68 15.51 -38.11 10.41
N LEU A 69 15.18 -39.15 11.20
CA LEU A 69 15.86 -39.75 12.35
C LEU A 69 16.76 -38.90 13.27
N ARG A 70 16.35 -38.78 14.54
CA ARG A 70 16.70 -39.75 15.61
C ARG A 70 15.59 -39.85 16.64
#